data_AF-A0A645A689-F1
#
_entry.id   AF-A0A645A689-F1
#
_cell.length_a   1.000
_cell.length_b   1.000
_cell.length_c   1.000
_cell.angle_alpha   90.00
_cell.angle_beta   90.00
_cell.angle_gamma   90.00
#
_symmetry.space_group_name_H-M   'P 1'
#
loop_
_entity.id
_entity.type
_entity.pdbx_description
1 polymer ?
#
loop_
_entity_poly.entity_id
_entity_poly.type
_entity_poly.pdbx_seq_one_letter_code
_entity_poly.pdbx_strand_id
1 'polypeptide(L)'
;MKNFSKEKTVSSVQGSEAASVFDSKMSEEIFRLMIQNSNDSFVLMDAEGNQIFLNEAGADVTGYKKEELLGSFEKVIHPDDLIKVQDAYLKVCSGKDVVKVQYRHIHKTKGFIWMEAVGQNHFGNPAIKAVVLNVRDITELKTKEMLIQQQNEELQLLNQQKDKLIVAEAEKSRKLSELLQKRKKELASSALMLSHISDMHKNTLQGLKELMSCNEDEVFENLKKIVSDMSASFRNIDWSSFQKRFEELNLGFFKKLGKQFPSLSPTEQKLVAYIKLGFSSKEISALTNNTVESVHVSRSRLRKKLGLSATDNLSLFVGNL
;
A
#
# COMPACT_ATOMS: atom_id res chain seq x y z
N MET A 1 -44.13 -43.19 -45.31
CA MET A 1 -44.73 -44.38 -44.65
C MET A 1 -44.07 -44.51 -43.29
N LYS A 2 -44.62 -43.92 -42.22
CA LYS A 2 -45.51 -44.56 -41.21
C LYS A 2 -45.11 -46.02 -40.90
N ASN A 3 -44.44 -46.27 -39.77
CA ASN A 3 -45.12 -46.78 -38.57
C ASN A 3 -44.21 -46.81 -37.32
N PHE A 4 -44.80 -46.34 -36.22
CA PHE A 4 -44.40 -46.53 -34.83
C PHE A 4 -44.53 -48.00 -34.42
N SER A 5 -43.68 -48.45 -33.48
CA SER A 5 -44.11 -49.15 -32.26
C SER A 5 -43.00 -49.19 -31.21
N LYS A 6 -43.33 -48.65 -30.04
CA LYS A 6 -42.75 -48.95 -28.72
C LYS A 6 -42.94 -50.47 -28.46
N GLU A 7 -42.24 -51.17 -27.58
CA GLU A 7 -42.12 -50.93 -26.15
C GLU A 7 -41.20 -51.97 -25.49
N LYS A 8 -40.56 -51.54 -24.40
CA LYS A 8 -39.81 -52.23 -23.33
C LYS A 8 -39.93 -53.76 -23.21
N THR A 9 -38.85 -54.42 -22.81
CA THR A 9 -38.77 -55.17 -21.52
C THR A 9 -37.31 -55.46 -21.12
N VAL A 10 -36.86 -54.79 -20.05
CA VAL A 10 -36.02 -55.27 -18.93
C VAL A 10 -35.05 -56.41 -19.21
N SER A 11 -33.77 -56.08 -19.39
CA SER A 11 -32.68 -57.03 -19.15
C SER A 11 -32.36 -57.06 -17.65
N SER A 12 -32.71 -58.17 -17.03
CA SER A 12 -32.23 -58.62 -15.73
C SER A 12 -30.69 -58.67 -15.72
N VAL A 13 -30.07 -57.77 -14.96
CA VAL A 13 -28.68 -57.94 -14.53
C VAL A 13 -28.69 -58.03 -13.01
N GLN A 14 -28.37 -59.25 -12.58
CA GLN A 14 -27.96 -59.70 -11.26
C GLN A 14 -27.52 -58.57 -10.31
N GLY A 15 -28.31 -58.40 -9.25
CA GLY A 15 -27.94 -57.64 -8.06
C GLY A 15 -28.45 -58.39 -6.84
N SER A 16 -27.80 -59.49 -6.47
CA SER A 16 -28.21 -60.27 -5.28
C SER A 16 -27.09 -61.10 -4.64
N GLU A 17 -25.85 -60.59 -4.56
CA GLU A 17 -24.75 -61.30 -3.89
C GLU A 17 -23.85 -60.39 -3.02
N ALA A 18 -24.38 -59.29 -2.47
CA ALA A 18 -23.65 -58.48 -1.48
C ALA A 18 -24.22 -58.57 -0.05
N ALA A 19 -25.28 -59.37 0.19
CA ALA A 19 -26.05 -59.35 1.44
C ALA A 19 -25.79 -60.55 2.38
N SER A 20 -24.64 -61.22 2.29
CA SER A 20 -24.39 -62.46 3.06
C SER A 20 -22.96 -62.60 3.65
N VAL A 21 -22.24 -61.50 3.93
CA VAL A 21 -20.79 -61.61 4.31
C VAL A 21 -20.45 -61.13 5.73
N PHE A 22 -21.42 -60.97 6.63
CA PHE A 22 -21.11 -60.69 8.03
C PHE A 22 -21.76 -61.72 8.95
N ASP A 23 -21.03 -62.82 9.19
CA ASP A 23 -21.25 -63.63 10.38
C ASP A 23 -21.10 -62.74 11.63
N SER A 24 -21.92 -62.93 12.66
CA SER A 24 -21.98 -62.05 13.84
C SER A 24 -20.61 -61.90 14.51
N LYS A 25 -19.79 -62.96 14.50
CA LYS A 25 -18.43 -62.95 15.04
C LYS A 25 -17.46 -62.17 14.16
N MET A 26 -17.58 -62.28 12.84
CA MET A 26 -16.75 -61.53 11.89
C MET A 26 -17.10 -60.02 11.93
N SER A 27 -18.38 -59.67 12.08
CA SER A 27 -18.81 -58.28 12.26
C SER A 27 -18.30 -57.67 13.57
N GLU A 28 -18.25 -58.46 14.65
CA GLU A 28 -17.70 -58.04 15.94
C GLU A 28 -16.18 -57.86 15.87
N GLU A 29 -15.47 -58.78 15.22
CA GLU A 29 -14.02 -58.72 15.05
C GLU A 29 -13.59 -57.54 14.17
N ILE A 30 -14.30 -57.30 13.06
CA ILE A 30 -14.09 -56.14 12.19
C ILE A 30 -14.38 -54.84 12.94
N PHE A 31 -15.49 -54.76 13.69
CA PHE A 31 -15.82 -53.58 14.49
C PHE A 31 -14.76 -53.30 15.57
N ARG A 32 -14.28 -54.36 16.24
CA ARG A 32 -13.20 -54.26 17.23
C ARG A 32 -11.92 -53.73 16.61
N LEU A 33 -11.51 -54.26 15.45
CA LEU A 33 -10.31 -53.82 14.74
C LEU A 33 -10.44 -52.37 14.23
N MET A 34 -11.62 -51.95 13.77
CA MET A 34 -11.88 -50.58 13.34
C MET A 34 -11.75 -49.59 14.50
N ILE A 35 -12.28 -49.92 15.67
CA ILE A 35 -12.19 -49.06 16.86
C ILE A 35 -10.77 -49.06 17.45
N GLN A 36 -10.08 -50.20 17.43
CA GLN A 36 -8.73 -50.33 17.99
C GLN A 36 -7.66 -49.64 17.14
N ASN A 37 -7.80 -49.65 15.80
CA ASN A 37 -6.86 -49.01 14.89
C ASN A 37 -7.22 -47.57 14.51
N SER A 38 -8.30 -47.02 15.10
CA SER A 38 -8.66 -45.62 14.92
C SER A 38 -7.70 -44.71 15.67
N ASN A 39 -7.24 -43.65 15.01
CA ASN A 39 -6.50 -42.55 15.67
C ASN A 39 -7.42 -41.64 16.49
N ASP A 40 -8.72 -41.65 16.20
CA ASP A 40 -9.72 -40.94 16.96
C ASP A 40 -10.15 -41.76 18.20
N SER A 41 -10.43 -41.07 19.29
CA SER A 41 -10.96 -41.65 20.51
C SER A 41 -12.46 -41.90 20.38
N PHE A 42 -12.89 -43.14 20.60
CA PHE A 42 -14.30 -43.50 20.66
C PHE A 42 -14.70 -43.67 22.11
N VAL A 43 -15.72 -42.93 22.54
CA VAL A 43 -16.21 -42.92 23.93
C VAL A 43 -17.71 -43.21 23.96
N LEU A 44 -18.15 -44.05 24.89
CA LEU A 44 -19.57 -44.19 25.23
C LEU A 44 -19.84 -43.52 26.57
N MET A 45 -20.94 -42.76 26.63
CA MET A 45 -21.40 -42.12 27.86
C MET A 45 -22.85 -42.49 28.22
N ASP A 46 -23.11 -42.66 29.51
CA ASP A 46 -24.47 -42.86 30.06
C ASP A 46 -25.25 -41.54 30.20
N ALA A 47 -26.53 -41.60 30.55
CA ALA A 47 -27.39 -40.40 30.63
C ALA A 47 -26.90 -39.36 31.65
N GLU A 48 -26.14 -39.82 32.65
CA GLU A 48 -25.55 -39.03 33.73
C GLU A 48 -24.20 -38.39 33.35
N GLY A 49 -23.66 -38.68 32.16
CA GLY A 49 -22.39 -38.13 31.68
C GLY A 49 -21.16 -38.88 32.19
N ASN A 50 -21.30 -40.13 32.61
CA ASN A 50 -20.16 -40.98 32.92
C ASN A 50 -19.66 -41.68 31.66
N GLN A 51 -18.36 -41.67 31.46
CA GLN A 51 -17.68 -42.47 30.46
C GLN A 51 -17.71 -43.93 30.89
N ILE A 52 -18.44 -44.75 30.14
CA ILE A 52 -18.60 -46.20 30.41
C ILE A 52 -17.70 -47.07 29.52
N PHE A 53 -17.19 -46.50 28.42
CA PHE A 53 -16.26 -47.16 27.53
C PHE A 53 -15.37 -46.13 26.82
N LEU A 54 -14.11 -46.50 26.57
CA LEU A 54 -13.24 -45.81 25.61
C LEU A 54 -12.24 -46.77 24.94
N ASN A 55 -11.83 -46.46 23.70
CA ASN A 55 -10.75 -47.18 23.01
C ASN A 55 -9.34 -46.75 23.47
N GLU A 56 -8.29 -47.42 22.99
CA GLU A 56 -6.90 -47.10 23.38
C GLU A 56 -6.46 -45.70 22.95
N ALA A 57 -6.94 -45.21 21.80
CA ALA A 57 -6.58 -43.90 21.28
C ALA A 57 -6.85 -42.75 22.28
N GLY A 58 -7.95 -42.84 23.04
CA GLY A 58 -8.26 -41.87 24.10
C GLY A 58 -7.25 -41.86 25.26
N ALA A 59 -6.75 -43.02 25.65
CA ALA A 59 -5.72 -43.14 26.68
C ALA A 59 -4.37 -42.59 26.18
N ASP A 60 -3.96 -43.00 24.98
CA ASP A 60 -2.69 -42.59 24.37
C ASP A 60 -2.57 -41.08 24.20
N VAL A 61 -3.64 -40.44 23.70
CA VAL A 61 -3.60 -39.00 23.38
C VAL A 61 -3.66 -38.11 24.63
N THR A 62 -4.36 -38.55 25.69
CA THR A 62 -4.54 -37.79 26.92
C THR A 62 -3.45 -38.06 27.97
N GLY A 63 -2.73 -39.18 27.84
CA GLY A 63 -1.70 -39.63 28.77
C GLY A 63 -2.25 -40.24 30.08
N TYR A 64 -3.57 -40.50 30.14
CA TYR A 64 -4.20 -41.22 31.24
C TYR A 64 -4.37 -42.70 30.89
N LYS A 65 -4.44 -43.56 31.91
CA LYS A 65 -4.92 -44.93 31.69
C LYS A 65 -6.44 -44.92 31.49
N LYS A 66 -6.98 -45.91 30.78
CA LYS A 66 -8.42 -46.02 30.54
C LYS A 66 -9.23 -46.01 31.82
N GLU A 67 -8.79 -46.73 32.84
CA GLU A 67 -9.49 -46.85 34.12
C GLU A 67 -9.56 -45.52 34.86
N GLU A 68 -8.63 -44.59 34.59
CA GLU A 68 -8.63 -43.24 35.16
C GLU A 68 -9.58 -42.29 34.42
N LEU A 69 -9.92 -42.60 33.17
CA LEU A 69 -10.82 -41.82 32.33
C LEU A 69 -12.29 -42.25 32.47
N LEU A 70 -12.54 -43.48 32.90
CA LEU A 70 -13.89 -43.97 33.18
C LEU A 70 -14.55 -43.17 34.32
N GLY A 71 -15.87 -43.00 34.20
CA GLY A 71 -16.65 -42.14 35.10
C GLY A 71 -16.82 -40.71 34.59
N SER A 72 -17.12 -39.78 35.49
CA SER A 72 -17.44 -38.39 35.14
C SER A 72 -16.34 -37.72 34.31
N PHE A 73 -16.72 -37.16 33.15
CA PHE A 73 -15.81 -36.40 32.28
C PHE A 73 -15.36 -35.06 32.88
N GLU A 74 -16.07 -34.54 33.88
CA GLU A 74 -15.84 -33.19 34.41
C GLU A 74 -14.44 -33.01 34.98
N LYS A 75 -13.84 -34.10 35.47
CA LYS A 75 -12.50 -34.11 36.08
C LYS A 75 -11.37 -33.86 35.09
N VAL A 76 -11.62 -34.07 33.79
CA VAL A 76 -10.60 -34.01 32.73
C VAL A 76 -10.85 -32.89 31.73
N ILE A 77 -11.87 -32.06 31.95
CA ILE A 77 -12.16 -30.87 31.15
C ILE A 77 -11.62 -29.62 31.86
N HIS A 78 -11.05 -28.71 31.10
CA HIS A 78 -10.60 -27.43 31.63
C HIS A 78 -11.77 -26.65 32.27
N PRO A 79 -11.62 -26.06 33.47
CA PRO A 79 -12.71 -25.41 34.19
C PRO A 79 -13.54 -24.41 33.37
N ASP A 80 -12.89 -23.52 32.62
CA ASP A 80 -13.61 -22.53 31.78
C ASP A 80 -14.43 -23.16 30.63
N ASP A 81 -14.11 -24.39 30.23
CA ASP A 81 -14.82 -25.08 29.15
C ASP A 81 -15.93 -26.02 29.68
N LEU A 82 -16.00 -26.25 31.00
CA LEU A 82 -16.88 -27.25 31.62
C LEU A 82 -18.36 -27.00 31.30
N ILE A 83 -18.84 -25.78 31.53
CA ILE A 83 -20.25 -25.41 31.30
C ILE A 83 -20.62 -25.62 29.82
N LYS A 84 -19.75 -25.17 28.91
CA LYS A 84 -19.94 -25.33 27.46
C LYS A 84 -20.04 -26.79 27.06
N VAL A 85 -19.23 -27.67 27.65
CA VAL A 85 -19.27 -29.11 27.35
C VAL A 85 -20.49 -29.77 27.97
N GLN A 86 -20.87 -29.43 29.20
CA GLN A 86 -22.11 -29.90 29.83
C GLN A 86 -23.34 -29.52 28.99
N ASP A 87 -23.42 -28.26 28.53
CA ASP A 87 -24.51 -27.80 27.66
C ASP A 87 -24.55 -28.56 26.33
N ALA A 88 -23.39 -28.82 25.73
CA ALA A 88 -23.30 -29.64 24.52
C ALA A 88 -23.76 -31.08 24.78
N TYR A 89 -23.40 -31.66 25.93
CA TYR A 89 -23.80 -33.00 26.31
C TYR A 89 -25.32 -33.11 26.52
N LEU A 90 -25.91 -32.19 27.26
CA LEU A 90 -27.37 -32.14 27.48
C LEU A 90 -28.13 -31.98 26.16
N LYS A 91 -27.60 -31.21 25.21
CA LYS A 91 -28.17 -31.08 23.86
C LYS A 91 -28.13 -32.40 23.09
N VAL A 92 -27.04 -33.16 23.17
CA VAL A 92 -26.99 -34.51 22.57
C VAL A 92 -28.02 -35.41 23.21
N CYS A 93 -28.07 -35.46 24.55
CA CYS A 93 -29.00 -36.35 25.28
C CYS A 93 -30.48 -36.07 24.99
N SER A 94 -30.84 -34.81 24.73
CA SER A 94 -32.23 -34.40 24.46
C SER A 94 -32.60 -34.41 22.97
N GLY A 95 -31.62 -34.45 22.06
CA GLY A 95 -31.82 -34.38 20.61
C GLY A 95 -31.53 -35.69 19.88
N LYS A 96 -31.82 -35.69 18.57
CA LYS A 96 -31.35 -36.73 17.62
C LYS A 96 -30.20 -36.23 16.74
N ASP A 97 -29.90 -34.94 16.81
CA ASP A 97 -28.90 -34.30 15.97
C ASP A 97 -27.49 -34.61 16.48
N VAL A 98 -26.54 -34.56 15.55
CA VAL A 98 -25.12 -34.63 15.85
C VAL A 98 -24.68 -33.29 16.43
N VAL A 99 -24.14 -33.29 17.65
CA VAL A 99 -23.61 -32.08 18.29
C VAL A 99 -22.10 -32.15 18.30
N LYS A 100 -21.47 -31.01 18.00
CA LYS A 100 -20.02 -30.85 17.95
C LYS A 100 -19.57 -29.80 18.97
N VAL A 101 -18.50 -30.09 19.70
CA VAL A 101 -17.90 -29.16 20.66
C VAL A 101 -16.38 -29.26 20.66
N GLN A 102 -15.70 -28.11 20.68
CA GLN A 102 -14.26 -28.01 20.87
C GLN A 102 -13.95 -27.51 22.30
N TYR A 103 -13.03 -28.17 22.98
CA TYR A 103 -12.72 -27.89 24.38
C TYR A 103 -11.27 -28.24 24.72
N ARG A 104 -10.78 -27.64 25.80
CA ARG A 104 -9.48 -28.01 26.37
C ARG A 104 -9.67 -29.20 27.32
N HIS A 105 -8.96 -30.28 27.02
CA HIS A 105 -8.87 -31.46 27.87
C HIS A 105 -7.59 -31.37 28.69
N ILE A 106 -7.69 -31.53 30.01
CA ILE A 106 -6.55 -31.56 30.92
C ILE A 106 -5.73 -32.80 30.58
N HIS A 107 -4.49 -32.63 30.15
CA HIS A 107 -3.58 -33.73 29.83
C HIS A 107 -2.77 -34.06 31.09
N LYS A 108 -2.49 -35.35 31.32
CA LYS A 108 -1.75 -35.83 32.51
C LYS A 108 -0.43 -35.10 32.80
N THR A 109 0.29 -34.65 31.75
CA THR A 109 1.65 -34.08 31.84
C THR A 109 1.84 -32.79 31.04
N LYS A 110 1.07 -32.57 29.96
CA LYS A 110 1.25 -31.41 29.05
C LYS A 110 0.44 -30.17 29.44
N GLY A 111 -0.25 -30.20 30.58
CA GLY A 111 -1.23 -29.17 30.95
C GLY A 111 -2.57 -29.43 30.29
N PHE A 112 -2.75 -28.99 29.04
CA PHE A 112 -3.96 -29.29 28.27
C PHE A 112 -3.68 -29.56 26.80
N ILE A 113 -4.60 -30.27 26.16
CA ILE A 113 -4.69 -30.47 24.72
C ILE A 113 -6.05 -30.00 24.23
N TRP A 114 -6.14 -29.61 22.96
CA TRP A 114 -7.43 -29.27 22.36
C TRP A 114 -8.08 -30.51 21.77
N MET A 115 -9.33 -30.76 22.17
CA MET A 115 -10.13 -31.87 21.70
C MET A 115 -11.39 -31.37 21.02
N GLU A 116 -11.83 -32.11 20.01
CA GLU A 116 -13.11 -31.93 19.34
C GLU A 116 -13.95 -33.19 19.55
N ALA A 117 -15.08 -33.06 20.25
CA ALA A 117 -16.04 -34.15 20.42
C ALA A 117 -17.23 -33.96 19.49
N VAL A 118 -17.61 -35.03 18.82
CA VAL A 118 -18.82 -35.14 18.00
C VAL A 118 -19.67 -36.26 18.60
N GLY A 119 -20.82 -35.90 19.14
CA GLY A 119 -21.71 -36.81 19.87
C GLY A 119 -23.02 -37.08 19.14
N GLN A 120 -23.49 -38.31 19.23
CA GLN A 120 -24.80 -38.74 18.77
C GLN A 120 -25.49 -39.60 19.82
N ASN A 121 -26.78 -39.33 20.03
CA ASN A 121 -27.61 -40.05 21.00
C ASN A 121 -28.10 -41.40 20.44
N HIS A 122 -27.83 -42.47 21.18
CA HIS A 122 -28.30 -43.83 20.89
C HIS A 122 -29.02 -44.47 22.09
N PHE A 123 -29.59 -43.69 23.02
CA PHE A 123 -30.34 -44.24 24.16
C PHE A 123 -31.52 -45.13 23.75
N GLY A 124 -32.16 -44.82 22.62
CA GLY A 124 -33.26 -45.64 22.07
C GLY A 124 -32.80 -46.91 21.33
N ASN A 125 -31.50 -47.09 21.08
CA ASN A 125 -30.97 -48.28 20.41
C ASN A 125 -30.69 -49.38 21.46
N PRO A 126 -31.38 -50.54 21.41
CA PRO A 126 -31.23 -51.60 22.41
C PRO A 126 -29.80 -52.15 22.57
N ALA A 127 -28.97 -52.06 21.54
CA ALA A 127 -27.59 -52.55 21.55
C ALA A 127 -26.58 -51.55 22.15
N ILE A 128 -26.88 -50.24 22.11
CA ILE A 128 -25.92 -49.19 22.52
C ILE A 128 -26.36 -48.52 23.82
N LYS A 129 -27.63 -48.08 23.91
CA LYS A 129 -28.23 -47.41 25.08
C LYS A 129 -27.35 -46.32 25.73
N ALA A 130 -26.60 -45.58 24.91
CA ALA A 130 -25.61 -44.60 25.34
C ALA A 130 -25.48 -43.48 24.32
N VAL A 131 -24.77 -42.40 24.67
CA VAL A 131 -24.25 -41.44 23.71
C VAL A 131 -22.94 -41.98 23.14
N VAL A 132 -22.83 -41.98 21.81
CA VAL A 132 -21.59 -42.34 21.09
C VAL A 132 -20.85 -41.06 20.73
N LEU A 133 -19.59 -40.97 21.16
CA LEU A 133 -18.70 -39.84 20.91
C LEU A 133 -17.52 -40.28 20.06
N ASN A 134 -17.25 -39.53 19.00
CA ASN A 134 -15.93 -39.48 18.37
C ASN A 134 -15.20 -38.23 18.89
N VAL A 135 -14.02 -38.41 19.48
CA VAL A 135 -13.19 -37.36 20.04
C VAL A 135 -11.84 -37.34 19.33
N ARG A 136 -11.51 -36.20 18.71
CA ARG A 136 -10.27 -36.00 17.97
C ARG A 136 -9.38 -34.95 18.63
N ASP A 137 -8.08 -35.21 18.70
CA ASP A 137 -7.08 -34.20 19.06
C ASP A 137 -6.91 -33.21 17.91
N ILE A 138 -7.17 -31.93 18.20
CA ILE A 138 -7.06 -30.80 17.29
C ILE A 138 -6.01 -29.80 17.78
N THR A 139 -5.10 -30.21 18.67
CA THR A 139 -4.04 -29.36 19.22
C THR A 139 -3.16 -28.79 18.12
N GLU A 140 -2.68 -29.64 17.20
CA GLU A 140 -1.85 -29.18 16.08
C GLU A 140 -2.61 -28.18 15.20
N LEU A 141 -3.90 -28.41 14.95
CA LEU A 141 -4.75 -27.51 14.19
C LEU A 141 -4.86 -26.15 14.90
N LYS A 142 -5.15 -26.15 16.20
CA LYS A 142 -5.27 -24.92 17.00
C LYS A 142 -3.96 -24.15 17.10
N THR A 143 -2.83 -24.85 17.26
CA THR A 143 -1.51 -24.22 17.27
C THR A 143 -1.18 -23.57 15.93
N LYS A 144 -1.50 -24.23 14.80
CA LYS A 144 -1.32 -23.64 13.45
C LYS A 144 -2.23 -22.43 13.24
N GLU A 145 -3.50 -22.50 13.65
CA GLU A 145 -4.44 -21.37 13.59
C GLU A 145 -3.91 -20.16 14.38
N MET A 146 -3.42 -20.38 15.61
CA MET A 146 -2.84 -19.33 16.43
C MET A 146 -1.58 -18.73 15.82
N LEU A 147 -0.68 -19.55 15.26
CA LEU A 147 0.54 -19.06 14.61
C LEU A 147 0.22 -18.19 13.39
N ILE A 148 -0.72 -18.63 12.54
CA ILE A 148 -1.17 -17.86 11.38
C ILE A 148 -1.77 -16.52 11.83
N GLN A 149 -2.59 -16.55 12.88
CA GLN A 149 -3.18 -15.33 13.44
C GLN A 149 -2.10 -14.35 13.93
N GLN A 150 -1.12 -14.83 14.69
CA GLN A 150 0.01 -14.02 15.16
C GLN A 150 0.82 -13.42 14.01
N GLN A 151 1.13 -14.22 12.98
CA GLN A 151 1.86 -13.76 11.79
C GLN A 151 1.07 -12.69 11.02
N ASN A 152 -0.25 -12.85 10.91
CA ASN A 152 -1.11 -11.86 10.26
C ASN A 152 -1.14 -10.53 11.04
N GLU A 153 -1.21 -10.58 12.36
CA GLU A 153 -1.15 -9.38 13.22
C GLU A 153 0.20 -8.66 13.09
N GLU A 154 1.31 -9.41 13.10
CA GLU A 154 2.65 -8.86 12.89
C GLU A 154 2.80 -8.22 11.50
N LEU A 155 2.33 -8.89 10.44
CA LEU A 155 2.34 -8.37 9.07
C LEU A 155 1.49 -7.10 8.93
N GLN A 156 0.33 -7.05 9.59
CA GLN A 156 -0.50 -5.84 9.60
C GLN A 156 0.23 -4.67 10.26
N LEU A 157 0.88 -4.89 11.40
CA LEU A 157 1.67 -3.86 12.06
C LEU A 157 2.84 -3.38 11.19
N LEU A 158 3.56 -4.31 10.57
CA LEU A 158 4.67 -4.00 9.67
C LEU A 158 4.22 -3.19 8.46
N ASN A 159 3.09 -3.55 7.84
CA ASN A 159 2.53 -2.79 6.72
C ASN A 159 2.13 -1.37 7.14
N GLN A 160 1.49 -1.19 8.30
CA GLN A 160 1.16 0.13 8.82
C GLN A 160 2.41 1.00 9.06
N GLN A 161 3.50 0.40 9.54
CA GLN A 161 4.78 1.11 9.69
C GLN A 161 5.38 1.48 8.34
N LYS A 162 5.36 0.56 7.37
CA LYS A 162 5.84 0.80 6.01
C LYS A 162 5.09 1.93 5.32
N ASP A 163 3.77 1.99 5.44
CA ASP A 163 2.95 3.04 4.85
C ASP A 163 3.31 4.42 5.41
N LYS A 164 3.55 4.53 6.72
CA LYS A 164 4.02 5.78 7.35
C LYS A 164 5.39 6.20 6.81
N LEU A 165 6.31 5.26 6.60
CA LEU A 165 7.63 5.54 6.03
C LEU A 165 7.54 6.01 4.57
N ILE A 166 6.69 5.39 3.76
CA ILE A 166 6.46 5.80 2.36
C ILE A 166 5.96 7.24 2.30
N VAL A 167 4.97 7.59 3.12
CA VAL A 167 4.44 8.97 3.17
C VAL A 167 5.52 9.96 3.60
N ALA A 168 6.28 9.64 4.64
CA ALA A 168 7.36 10.51 5.12
C ALA A 168 8.46 10.73 4.06
N GLU A 169 8.86 9.67 3.34
CA GLU A 169 9.88 9.76 2.30
C GLU A 169 9.37 10.53 1.07
N ALA A 170 8.10 10.36 0.70
CA ALA A 170 7.46 11.15 -0.36
C ALA A 170 7.44 12.64 -0.02
N GLU A 171 7.08 13.00 1.22
CA GLU A 171 7.10 14.40 1.68
C GLU A 171 8.51 15.00 1.67
N LYS A 172 9.51 14.23 2.12
CA LYS A 172 10.92 14.64 2.11
C LYS A 172 11.42 14.87 0.68
N SER A 173 11.11 13.95 -0.23
CA SER A 173 11.45 14.05 -1.65
C SER A 173 10.81 15.27 -2.32
N ARG A 174 9.54 15.57 -1.99
CA ARG A 174 8.85 16.76 -2.46
C ARG A 174 9.54 18.05 -1.99
N LYS A 175 9.81 18.17 -0.69
CA LYS A 175 10.52 19.33 -0.10
C LYS A 175 11.90 19.54 -0.72
N LEU A 176 12.64 18.45 -0.94
CA LEU A 176 13.96 18.51 -1.58
C LEU A 176 13.87 18.99 -3.02
N SER A 177 12.89 18.49 -3.80
CA SER A 177 12.67 18.93 -5.18
C SER A 177 12.33 20.42 -5.28
N GLU A 178 11.45 20.92 -4.38
CA GLU A 178 11.12 22.34 -4.29
C GLU A 178 12.36 23.20 -3.98
N LEU A 179 13.18 22.78 -3.02
CA LEU A 179 14.42 23.46 -2.67
C LEU A 179 15.41 23.47 -3.84
N LEU A 180 15.55 22.34 -4.54
CA LEU A 180 16.42 22.22 -5.72
C LEU A 180 15.96 23.15 -6.84
N GLN A 181 14.65 23.24 -7.11
CA GLN A 181 14.13 24.18 -8.11
C GLN A 181 14.43 25.64 -7.72
N LYS A 182 14.22 26.01 -6.45
CA LYS A 182 14.57 27.34 -5.95
C LYS A 182 16.06 27.65 -6.15
N ARG A 183 16.95 26.73 -5.75
CA ARG A 183 18.40 26.89 -5.90
C ARG A 183 18.85 26.97 -7.36
N LYS A 184 18.27 26.16 -8.25
CA LYS A 184 18.53 26.25 -9.70
C LYS A 184 18.19 27.63 -10.24
N LYS A 185 17.06 28.20 -9.82
CA LYS A 185 16.61 29.53 -10.25
C LYS A 185 17.56 30.65 -9.78
N GLU A 186 17.98 30.62 -8.53
CA GLU A 186 18.97 31.55 -7.97
C GLU A 186 20.30 31.47 -8.72
N LEU A 187 20.83 30.25 -8.93
CA LEU A 187 22.08 30.03 -9.67
C LEU A 187 22.00 30.52 -11.12
N ALA A 188 20.90 30.25 -11.82
CA ALA A 188 20.70 30.73 -13.19
C ALA A 188 20.71 32.26 -13.25
N SER A 189 20.02 32.92 -12.32
CA SER A 189 20.02 34.39 -12.21
C SER A 189 21.43 34.94 -11.96
N SER A 190 22.18 34.37 -11.02
CA SER A 190 23.55 34.78 -10.73
C SER A 190 24.51 34.56 -11.90
N ALA A 191 24.42 33.41 -12.60
CA ALA A 191 25.25 33.12 -13.76
C ALA A 191 25.00 34.09 -14.92
N LEU A 192 23.75 34.46 -15.16
CA LEU A 192 23.38 35.48 -16.15
C LEU A 192 23.98 36.84 -15.78
N MET A 193 23.91 37.24 -14.51
CA MET A 193 24.48 38.50 -14.04
C MET A 193 26.01 38.54 -14.19
N LEU A 194 26.71 37.48 -13.75
CA LEU A 194 28.17 37.38 -13.85
C LEU A 194 28.66 37.46 -15.28
N SER A 195 27.95 36.80 -16.20
CA SER A 195 28.42 36.84 -17.58
C SER A 195 28.16 38.16 -18.27
N HIS A 196 27.09 38.86 -17.91
CA HIS A 196 26.87 40.23 -18.37
C HIS A 196 28.00 41.16 -17.91
N ILE A 197 28.43 41.04 -16.64
CA ILE A 197 29.58 41.78 -16.11
C ILE A 197 30.87 41.41 -16.87
N SER A 198 31.08 40.13 -17.18
CA SER A 198 32.27 39.67 -17.92
C SER A 198 32.32 40.26 -19.34
N ASP A 199 31.19 40.27 -20.04
CA ASP A 199 31.08 40.87 -21.37
C ASP A 199 31.32 42.39 -21.32
N MET A 200 30.82 43.07 -20.28
CA MET A 200 31.09 44.50 -20.05
C MET A 200 32.57 44.78 -19.80
N HIS A 201 33.23 43.98 -18.97
CA HIS A 201 34.68 44.11 -18.72
C HIS A 201 35.48 43.92 -20.00
N LYS A 202 35.11 42.95 -20.83
CA LYS A 202 35.77 42.68 -22.11
C LYS A 202 35.62 43.85 -23.08
N ASN A 203 34.42 44.40 -23.25
CA ASN A 203 34.17 45.53 -24.14
C ASN A 203 34.90 46.79 -23.66
N THR A 204 34.90 47.03 -22.35
CA THR A 204 35.67 48.13 -21.75
C THR A 204 37.17 47.99 -22.07
N LEU A 205 37.75 46.82 -21.81
CA LEU A 205 39.17 46.57 -22.07
C LEU A 205 39.51 46.73 -23.55
N GLN A 206 38.60 46.32 -24.44
CA GLN A 206 38.77 46.49 -25.88
C GLN A 206 38.79 47.96 -26.27
N GLY A 207 37.84 48.77 -25.80
CA GLY A 207 37.84 50.22 -26.05
C GLY A 207 39.09 50.92 -25.49
N LEU A 208 39.54 50.54 -24.29
CA LEU A 208 40.78 51.07 -23.72
C LEU A 208 42.01 50.70 -24.55
N LYS A 209 42.05 49.49 -25.14
CA LYS A 209 43.13 49.10 -26.06
C LYS A 209 43.12 49.92 -27.35
N GLU A 210 41.94 50.16 -27.91
CA GLU A 210 41.77 50.99 -29.10
C GLU A 210 42.25 52.43 -28.86
N LEU A 211 42.02 52.96 -27.65
CA LEU A 211 42.55 54.26 -27.22
C LEU A 211 44.09 54.33 -27.17
N MET A 212 44.77 53.24 -26.84
CA MET A 212 46.23 53.21 -26.84
C MET A 212 46.82 53.23 -28.26
N SER A 213 45.99 53.05 -29.29
CA SER A 213 46.39 52.90 -30.69
C SER A 213 45.83 53.96 -31.63
N CYS A 214 45.01 54.91 -31.14
CA CYS A 214 44.38 55.95 -31.96
C CYS A 214 45.10 57.30 -31.89
N ASN A 215 44.83 58.17 -32.86
CA ASN A 215 45.43 59.50 -32.99
C ASN A 215 44.81 60.48 -31.98
N GLU A 216 45.50 61.57 -31.61
CA GLU A 216 45.05 62.54 -30.58
C GLU A 216 43.64 63.09 -30.83
N ASP A 217 43.25 63.32 -32.09
CA ASP A 217 41.92 63.83 -32.46
C ASP A 217 40.78 62.82 -32.22
N GLU A 218 41.09 61.51 -32.20
CA GLU A 218 40.11 60.44 -31.98
C GLU A 218 39.99 60.01 -30.51
N VAL A 219 40.97 60.36 -29.67
CA VAL A 219 41.02 59.97 -28.26
C VAL A 219 39.78 60.45 -27.52
N PHE A 220 39.39 61.71 -27.70
CA PHE A 220 38.25 62.29 -26.97
C PHE A 220 36.91 61.63 -27.34
N GLU A 221 36.67 61.37 -28.63
CA GLU A 221 35.43 60.71 -29.07
C GLU A 221 35.38 59.24 -28.66
N ASN A 222 36.51 58.51 -28.70
CA ASN A 222 36.58 57.15 -28.20
C ASN A 222 36.43 57.06 -26.68
N LEU A 223 37.00 58.01 -25.92
CA LEU A 223 36.78 58.13 -24.46
C LEU A 223 35.31 58.40 -24.14
N LYS A 224 34.69 59.32 -24.87
CA LYS A 224 33.27 59.65 -24.72
C LYS A 224 32.38 58.45 -25.04
N LYS A 225 32.74 57.65 -26.04
CA LYS A 225 32.09 56.39 -26.37
C LYS A 225 32.24 55.36 -25.24
N ILE A 226 33.44 55.13 -24.71
CA ILE A 226 33.66 54.19 -23.57
C ILE A 226 32.89 54.64 -22.32
N VAL A 227 32.89 55.93 -22.01
CA VAL A 227 32.15 56.48 -20.86
C VAL A 227 30.65 56.33 -21.07
N SER A 228 30.15 56.62 -22.29
CA SER A 228 28.76 56.39 -22.67
C SER A 228 28.40 54.91 -22.57
N ASP A 229 29.23 54.02 -23.08
CA ASP A 229 29.03 52.58 -23.08
C ASP A 229 29.07 52.01 -21.67
N MET A 230 30.02 52.39 -20.81
CA MET A 230 30.02 52.03 -19.38
C MET A 230 28.76 52.54 -18.66
N SER A 231 28.42 53.81 -18.91
CA SER A 231 27.28 54.45 -18.29
C SER A 231 25.96 53.86 -18.77
N ALA A 232 25.90 53.36 -20.00
CA ALA A 232 24.76 52.66 -20.58
C ALA A 232 24.74 51.16 -20.23
N SER A 233 25.90 50.53 -19.99
CA SER A 233 26.05 49.12 -19.61
C SER A 233 25.54 48.86 -18.20
N PHE A 234 25.66 49.83 -17.29
CA PHE A 234 24.94 49.79 -16.01
C PHE A 234 23.41 49.99 -16.17
N ARG A 235 22.95 50.46 -17.34
CA ARG A 235 21.54 50.82 -17.60
C ARG A 235 20.78 49.83 -18.47
N ASN A 236 21.43 48.94 -19.23
CA ASN A 236 20.74 47.98 -20.09
C ASN A 236 21.52 46.66 -20.24
N ILE A 237 20.96 45.58 -19.69
CA ILE A 237 21.31 44.23 -20.14
C ILE A 237 21.04 44.14 -21.65
N ASP A 238 22.07 43.83 -22.44
CA ASP A 238 21.91 43.47 -23.85
C ASP A 238 20.92 42.30 -23.95
N TRP A 239 19.74 42.62 -24.48
CA TRP A 239 18.63 41.70 -24.56
C TRP A 239 18.97 40.48 -25.43
N SER A 240 19.80 40.66 -26.46
CA SER A 240 20.15 39.57 -27.38
C SER A 240 20.99 38.49 -26.69
N SER A 241 21.99 38.91 -25.92
CA SER A 241 22.83 38.03 -25.10
C SER A 241 22.04 37.35 -23.97
N PHE A 242 21.12 38.08 -23.32
CA PHE A 242 20.22 37.49 -22.33
C PHE A 242 19.29 36.44 -22.96
N GLN A 243 18.64 36.79 -24.08
CA GLN A 243 17.67 35.93 -24.76
C GLN A 243 18.30 34.60 -25.18
N LYS A 244 19.53 34.63 -25.72
CA LYS A 244 20.27 33.43 -26.11
C LYS A 244 20.51 32.50 -24.91
N ARG A 245 21.08 33.02 -23.82
CA ARG A 245 21.38 32.24 -22.60
C ARG A 245 20.12 31.74 -21.90
N PHE A 246 19.06 32.55 -21.93
CA PHE A 246 17.77 32.15 -21.39
C PHE A 246 17.17 30.98 -22.17
N GLU A 247 17.24 31.01 -23.51
CA GLU A 247 16.71 29.95 -24.39
C GLU A 247 17.52 28.65 -24.28
N GLU A 248 18.84 28.72 -24.02
CA GLU A 248 19.67 27.54 -23.70
C GLU A 248 19.18 26.79 -22.46
N LEU A 249 18.68 27.52 -21.45
CA LEU A 249 18.15 26.95 -20.21
C LEU A 249 16.65 26.61 -20.30
N ASN A 250 15.92 27.30 -21.17
CA ASN A 250 14.48 27.20 -21.33
C ASN A 250 14.13 26.92 -22.79
N LEU A 251 14.56 25.75 -23.28
CA LEU A 251 14.43 25.36 -24.69
C LEU A 251 13.01 25.52 -25.22
N GLY A 252 12.88 26.34 -26.26
CA GLY A 252 11.64 26.60 -26.97
C GLY A 252 10.69 27.56 -26.24
N PHE A 253 11.12 28.26 -25.19
CA PHE A 253 10.25 29.11 -24.38
C PHE A 253 9.61 30.23 -25.20
N PHE A 254 10.41 31.05 -25.90
CA PHE A 254 9.85 32.16 -26.69
C PHE A 254 8.96 31.65 -27.83
N LYS A 255 9.30 30.49 -28.41
CA LYS A 255 8.49 29.83 -29.44
C LYS A 255 7.12 29.39 -28.89
N LYS A 256 7.07 28.81 -27.69
CA LYS A 256 5.82 28.42 -27.01
C LYS A 256 5.01 29.65 -26.60
N LEU A 257 5.67 30.64 -26.00
CA LEU A 257 5.05 31.89 -25.56
C LEU A 257 4.39 32.63 -26.74
N GLY A 258 5.08 32.76 -27.87
CA GLY A 258 4.54 33.41 -29.06
C GLY A 258 3.37 32.66 -29.71
N LYS A 259 3.35 31.32 -29.62
CA LYS A 259 2.20 30.52 -30.07
C LYS A 259 0.98 30.71 -29.17
N GLN A 260 1.19 30.76 -27.84
CA GLN A 260 0.10 30.82 -26.86
C GLN A 260 -0.44 32.25 -26.69
N PHE A 261 0.41 33.26 -26.85
CA PHE A 261 0.04 34.68 -26.73
C PHE A 261 0.61 35.50 -27.89
N PRO A 262 0.00 35.44 -29.09
CA PRO A 262 0.52 36.11 -30.29
C PRO A 262 0.50 37.64 -30.21
N SER A 263 -0.29 38.22 -29.30
CA SER A 263 -0.47 39.67 -29.12
C SER A 263 0.59 40.33 -28.23
N LEU A 264 1.53 39.55 -27.68
CA LEU A 264 2.62 40.07 -26.85
C LEU A 264 3.68 40.74 -27.72
N SER A 265 4.02 41.98 -27.36
CA SER A 265 5.14 42.70 -27.98
C SER A 265 6.49 42.11 -27.52
N PRO A 266 7.58 42.36 -28.25
CA PRO A 266 8.93 41.95 -27.82
C PRO A 266 9.29 42.47 -26.41
N THR A 267 8.87 43.69 -26.07
CA THR A 267 9.09 44.27 -24.73
C THR A 267 8.32 43.53 -23.64
N GLU A 268 7.11 43.04 -23.96
CA GLU A 268 6.30 42.24 -23.03
C GLU A 268 6.84 40.82 -22.91
N GLN A 269 7.34 40.21 -23.99
CA GLN A 269 8.05 38.93 -23.94
C GLN A 269 9.32 39.03 -23.08
N LYS A 270 10.04 40.16 -23.17
CA LYS A 270 11.18 40.48 -22.29
C LYS A 270 10.77 40.56 -20.82
N LEU A 271 9.67 41.25 -20.54
CA LEU A 271 9.11 41.30 -19.19
C LEU A 271 8.73 39.91 -18.67
N VAL A 272 8.11 39.07 -19.50
CA VAL A 272 7.76 37.68 -19.14
C VAL A 272 9.00 36.87 -18.76
N ALA A 273 10.10 36.98 -19.52
CA ALA A 273 11.33 36.24 -19.23
C ALA A 273 11.96 36.65 -17.88
N TYR A 274 11.97 37.95 -17.54
CA TYR A 274 12.43 38.39 -16.22
C TYR A 274 11.54 37.87 -15.09
N ILE A 275 10.23 37.86 -15.28
CA ILE A 275 9.28 37.33 -14.30
C ILE A 275 9.45 35.82 -14.14
N LYS A 276 9.71 35.10 -15.23
CA LYS A 276 10.00 33.65 -15.23
C LYS A 276 11.22 33.33 -14.38
N LEU A 277 12.29 34.12 -14.53
CA LEU A 277 13.50 34.05 -13.70
C LEU A 277 13.31 34.57 -12.27
N GLY A 278 12.13 35.10 -11.93
CA GLY A 278 11.75 35.46 -10.57
C GLY A 278 12.24 36.82 -10.10
N PHE A 279 12.68 37.67 -11.00
CA PHE A 279 13.01 39.04 -10.64
C PHE A 279 11.75 39.79 -10.15
N SER A 280 11.90 40.48 -9.03
CA SER A 280 10.91 41.40 -8.46
C SER A 280 10.78 42.68 -9.30
N SER A 281 9.71 43.45 -9.11
CA SER A 281 9.56 44.74 -9.81
C SER A 281 10.73 45.69 -9.57
N LYS A 282 11.34 45.63 -8.37
CA LYS A 282 12.49 46.45 -7.98
C LYS A 282 13.78 46.01 -8.67
N GLU A 283 13.97 44.71 -8.86
CA GLU A 283 15.12 44.19 -9.62
C GLU A 283 14.93 44.46 -11.11
N ILE A 284 13.73 44.24 -11.65
CA ILE A 284 13.42 44.54 -13.06
C ILE A 284 13.59 46.03 -13.36
N SER A 285 13.18 46.93 -12.46
CA SER A 285 13.36 48.38 -12.63
C SER A 285 14.84 48.75 -12.71
N ALA A 286 15.67 48.13 -11.87
CA ALA A 286 17.13 48.30 -11.90
C ALA A 286 17.75 47.74 -13.20
N LEU A 287 17.30 46.57 -13.66
CA LEU A 287 17.83 45.90 -14.86
C LEU A 287 17.40 46.55 -16.19
N THR A 288 16.28 47.29 -16.18
CA THR A 288 15.68 47.88 -17.39
C THR A 288 15.70 49.40 -17.41
N ASN A 289 16.30 50.03 -16.39
CA ASN A 289 16.36 51.49 -16.22
C ASN A 289 14.99 52.18 -16.34
N ASN A 290 13.99 51.60 -15.68
CA ASN A 290 12.63 52.15 -15.56
C ASN A 290 12.32 52.44 -14.10
N THR A 291 11.31 53.27 -13.83
CA THR A 291 10.78 53.41 -12.46
C THR A 291 10.03 52.14 -12.05
N VAL A 292 9.97 51.87 -10.75
CA VAL A 292 9.22 50.74 -10.20
C VAL A 292 7.74 50.82 -10.61
N GLU A 293 7.17 52.03 -10.62
CA GLU A 293 5.81 52.34 -11.08
C GLU A 293 5.61 51.97 -12.56
N SER A 294 6.57 52.30 -13.44
CA SER A 294 6.52 51.93 -14.86
C SER A 294 6.51 50.40 -15.05
N VAL A 295 7.31 49.68 -14.25
CA VAL A 295 7.30 48.21 -14.24
C VAL A 295 5.96 47.67 -13.75
N HIS A 296 5.36 48.25 -12.72
CA HIS A 296 4.02 47.87 -12.26
C HIS A 296 2.93 48.08 -13.32
N VAL A 297 2.96 49.22 -14.03
CA VAL A 297 2.04 49.49 -15.14
C VAL A 297 2.23 48.44 -16.25
N SER A 298 3.48 48.13 -16.60
CA SER A 298 3.80 47.11 -17.61
C SER A 298 3.33 45.72 -17.19
N ARG A 299 3.46 45.35 -15.91
CA ARG A 299 2.92 44.09 -15.35
C ARG A 299 1.39 44.06 -15.37
N SER A 300 0.72 45.20 -15.14
CA SER A 300 -0.73 45.31 -15.21
C SER A 300 -1.24 45.12 -16.65
N ARG A 301 -0.58 45.73 -17.63
CA ARG A 301 -0.86 45.53 -19.06
C ARG A 301 -0.63 44.07 -19.47
N LEU A 302 0.48 43.48 -19.03
CA LEU A 302 0.80 42.08 -19.29
C LEU A 302 -0.25 41.14 -18.71
N ARG A 303 -0.74 41.36 -17.48
CA ARG A 303 -1.86 40.57 -16.90
C ARG A 303 -3.09 40.56 -17.81
N LYS A 304 -3.51 41.73 -18.31
CA LYS A 304 -4.67 41.83 -19.20
C LYS A 304 -4.46 41.04 -20.49
N LYS A 305 -3.27 41.12 -21.10
CA LYS A 305 -2.95 40.36 -22.32
C LYS A 305 -2.84 38.84 -22.09
N LEU A 306 -2.48 38.41 -20.89
CA LEU A 306 -2.47 37.01 -20.49
C LEU A 306 -3.84 36.49 -20.02
N GLY A 307 -4.89 37.34 -20.02
CA GLY A 307 -6.24 36.95 -19.59
C GLY A 307 -6.40 36.78 -18.08
N LEU A 308 -5.50 37.36 -17.27
CA LEU A 308 -5.49 37.23 -15.82
C LEU A 308 -6.34 38.32 -15.14
N SER A 309 -7.04 37.96 -14.07
CA SER A 309 -7.79 38.88 -13.21
C SER A 309 -6.85 39.69 -12.29
N ALA A 310 -7.38 40.72 -11.62
CA ALA A 310 -6.60 41.59 -10.74
C ALA A 310 -6.01 40.85 -9.51
N THR A 311 -6.70 39.79 -9.07
CA THR A 311 -6.30 38.95 -7.92
C THR A 311 -5.30 37.86 -8.30
N ASP A 312 -5.12 37.59 -9.59
CA ASP A 312 -4.23 36.52 -10.04
C ASP A 312 -2.74 36.89 -9.89
N ASN A 313 -1.98 35.91 -9.41
CA ASN A 313 -0.55 36.06 -9.24
C ASN A 313 0.17 35.84 -10.58
N LEU A 314 0.48 36.95 -11.25
CA LEU A 314 1.22 36.97 -12.52
C LEU A 314 2.54 36.18 -12.45
N SER A 315 3.27 36.25 -11.33
CA SER A 315 4.55 35.56 -11.19
C SER A 315 4.38 34.05 -11.10
N LEU A 316 3.33 33.56 -10.44
CA LEU A 316 2.99 32.13 -10.40
C LEU A 316 2.55 31.63 -11.78
N PHE A 317 1.69 32.37 -12.48
CA PHE A 317 1.23 32.00 -13.81
C PHE A 317 2.40 31.88 -14.79
N VAL A 318 3.23 32.94 -14.89
CA VAL A 318 4.42 32.93 -15.77
C VAL A 318 5.41 31.84 -15.33
N GLY A 319 5.55 31.61 -14.02
CA GLY A 319 6.34 30.52 -13.45
C GLY A 319 5.98 29.13 -13.99
N ASN A 320 4.75 28.92 -14.46
CA ASN A 320 4.25 27.64 -14.98
C ASN A 320 4.21 27.53 -16.51
N LEU A 321 4.54 28.60 -17.25
CA LEU A 321 4.64 28.60 -18.73
C LEU A 321 5.79 27.76 -19.31
#